data_AF-A0A7K2LSF0-F1
#
_entry.id   AF-A0A7K2LSF0-F1
#
_cell.length_a   1.000
_cell.length_b   1.000
_cell.length_c   1.000
_cell.angle_alpha   90.00
_cell.angle_beta   90.00
_cell.angle_gamma   90.00
#
_symmetry.space_group_name_H-M   'P 1'
#
loop_
_entity.id
_entity.type
_entity.pdbx_description
1 polymer ?
#
loop_
_entity_poly.entity_id
_entity_poly.type
_entity_poly.pdbx_seq_one_letter_code
_entity_poly.pdbx_strand_id
1 'polypeptide(L)'
;MAAPDTRPTAALSHRAGGDGADGEPTAAEALDRALDGSLVCIRDLAGRPRGTGFAADHHGTVLTSHEAVDGLARLVLHAPGAGGRSCVVGADAVTALPGLDL
;
A
#
# COMPACT_ATOMS: atom_id res chain seq x y z
N MET A 1 6.72 -29.68 21.67
CA MET A 1 7.41 -28.54 21.01
C MET A 1 6.51 -28.11 19.87
N ALA A 2 5.75 -27.03 20.06
CA ALA A 2 4.58 -26.68 19.27
C ALA A 2 4.96 -26.16 17.87
N ALA A 3 4.17 -26.53 16.87
CA ALA A 3 4.25 -26.02 15.51
C ALA A 3 3.96 -24.51 15.47
N PRO A 4 4.60 -23.73 14.59
CA PRO A 4 4.21 -22.34 14.37
C PRO A 4 2.83 -22.31 13.69
N ASP A 5 1.86 -21.79 14.43
CA ASP A 5 0.52 -21.45 13.98
C ASP A 5 0.63 -20.47 12.80
N THR A 6 0.43 -20.98 11.59
CA THR A 6 0.50 -20.20 10.35
C THR A 6 -0.84 -19.51 10.19
N ARG A 7 -0.97 -18.32 10.79
CA ARG A 7 -2.12 -17.46 10.53
C ARG A 7 -2.12 -17.10 9.04
N PRO A 8 -3.24 -17.30 8.32
CA PRO A 8 -3.34 -16.84 6.94
C PRO A 8 -3.34 -15.31 6.94
N THR A 9 -2.22 -14.70 6.55
CA THR A 9 -2.17 -13.30 6.12
C THR A 9 -3.09 -13.20 4.91
N ALA A 10 -4.19 -12.45 5.06
CA ALA A 10 -5.16 -12.25 3.99
C ALA A 10 -4.45 -11.65 2.76
N ALA A 11 -4.16 -12.51 1.78
CA ALA A 11 -3.87 -12.09 0.42
C ALA A 11 -5.18 -11.58 -0.16
N LEU A 12 -5.37 -10.26 -0.19
CA LEU A 12 -6.44 -9.62 -0.94
C LEU A 12 -6.25 -9.99 -2.41
N SER A 13 -6.97 -11.04 -2.79
CA SER A 13 -6.96 -11.59 -4.14
C SER A 13 -7.75 -10.66 -5.01
N HIS A 14 -7.06 -9.92 -5.87
CA HIS A 14 -7.66 -9.09 -6.91
C HIS A 14 -8.35 -10.00 -7.94
N ARG A 15 -9.58 -10.44 -7.64
CA ARG A 15 -10.45 -11.08 -8.65
C ARG A 15 -11.05 -10.00 -9.53
N ALA A 16 -10.36 -9.72 -10.63
CA ALA A 16 -10.97 -9.09 -11.78
C ALA A 16 -11.90 -10.11 -12.45
N GLY A 17 -13.21 -9.85 -12.43
CA GLY A 17 -14.18 -10.65 -13.16
C GLY A 17 -15.62 -10.26 -12.85
N GLY A 18 -16.22 -9.44 -13.70
CA GLY A 18 -17.63 -9.07 -13.63
C GLY A 18 -18.06 -8.27 -14.84
N ASP A 19 -18.60 -8.98 -15.82
CA ASP A 19 -19.33 -8.50 -16.99
C ASP A 19 -20.53 -7.60 -16.60
N GLY A 20 -20.93 -6.72 -17.52
CA GLY A 20 -21.61 -5.45 -17.27
C GLY A 20 -22.91 -5.48 -16.44
N ALA A 21 -23.09 -4.40 -15.69
CA ALA A 21 -24.39 -3.96 -15.20
C ALA A 21 -24.35 -2.43 -15.06
N ASP A 22 -25.28 -1.73 -15.72
CA ASP A 22 -25.59 -0.30 -15.53
C ASP A 22 -26.25 -0.06 -14.16
N GLY A 23 -25.61 -0.54 -13.09
CA GLY A 23 -25.99 -0.31 -11.70
C GLY A 23 -25.10 0.76 -11.12
N GLU A 24 -25.69 1.74 -10.42
CA GLU A 24 -24.93 2.66 -9.58
C GLU A 24 -23.96 1.86 -8.71
N PRO A 25 -22.64 2.19 -8.75
CA PRO A 25 -21.63 1.41 -8.05
C PRO A 25 -22.05 1.27 -6.60
N THR A 26 -22.08 0.05 -6.11
CA THR A 26 -22.41 -0.17 -4.71
C THR A 26 -21.40 0.58 -3.85
N ALA A 27 -21.80 1.06 -2.67
CA ALA A 27 -20.89 1.76 -1.78
C ALA A 27 -19.62 0.94 -1.47
N ALA A 28 -19.72 -0.40 -1.53
CA ALA A 28 -18.60 -1.31 -1.38
C ALA A 28 -17.63 -1.26 -2.57
N GLU A 29 -18.10 -1.22 -3.82
CA GLU A 29 -17.25 -1.12 -5.02
C GLU A 29 -16.64 0.28 -5.16
N ALA A 30 -17.38 1.33 -4.78
CA ALA A 30 -16.85 2.67 -4.71
C ALA A 30 -15.74 2.78 -3.66
N LEU A 31 -15.90 2.12 -2.51
CA LEU A 31 -14.88 2.03 -1.47
C LEU A 31 -13.68 1.20 -1.93
N ASP A 32 -13.89 0.06 -2.58
CA ASP A 32 -12.81 -0.79 -3.12
C ASP A 32 -11.97 -0.01 -4.15
N ARG A 33 -12.63 0.70 -5.08
CA ARG A 33 -11.95 1.57 -6.04
C ARG A 33 -11.24 2.75 -5.38
N ALA A 34 -11.79 3.31 -4.30
CA ALA A 34 -11.14 4.37 -3.53
C ALA A 34 -9.95 3.85 -2.71
N LEU A 35 -10.03 2.63 -2.18
CA LEU A 35 -8.93 1.93 -1.51
C LEU A 35 -7.83 1.57 -2.51
N ASP A 36 -8.17 1.12 -3.71
CA ASP A 36 -7.22 0.89 -4.80
C ASP A 36 -6.50 2.18 -5.21
N GLY A 37 -7.18 3.33 -5.15
CA GLY A 37 -6.56 4.63 -5.44
C GLY A 37 -5.71 5.21 -4.30
N SER A 38 -5.84 4.70 -3.06
CA SER A 38 -5.19 5.26 -1.87
C SER A 38 -4.16 4.34 -1.22
N LEU A 39 -4.23 3.03 -1.46
CA LEU A 39 -3.25 2.05 -0.99
C LEU A 39 -1.98 2.12 -1.84
N VAL A 40 -0.82 2.17 -1.18
CA VAL A 40 0.49 2.20 -1.83
C VAL A 40 1.27 0.93 -1.47
N CYS A 41 1.77 0.21 -2.46
CA CYS A 41 2.67 -0.93 -2.24
C CYS A 41 4.10 -0.43 -2.00
N ILE A 42 4.73 -0.89 -0.93
CA ILE A 42 6.13 -0.59 -0.61
C ILE A 42 6.97 -1.81 -0.98
N ARG A 43 8.00 -1.58 -1.78
CA ARG A 43 8.91 -2.63 -2.26
C ARG A 43 10.36 -2.24 -2.01
N ASP A 44 11.23 -3.24 -1.95
CA ASP A 44 12.68 -3.01 -2.05
C ASP A 44 13.10 -2.75 -3.51
N LEU A 45 14.39 -2.46 -3.74
CA LEU A 45 14.94 -2.25 -5.08
C LEU A 45 14.97 -3.52 -5.94
N ALA A 46 14.85 -4.71 -5.34
CA ALA A 46 14.69 -5.97 -6.06
C ALA A 46 13.22 -6.21 -6.46
N GLY A 47 12.30 -5.30 -6.09
CA GLY A 47 10.87 -5.39 -6.38
C GLY A 47 10.10 -6.28 -5.39
N ARG A 48 10.75 -6.81 -4.34
CA ARG A 48 10.10 -7.64 -3.33
C ARG A 48 9.19 -6.77 -2.48
N PRO A 49 7.93 -7.17 -2.25
CA PRO A 49 7.03 -6.43 -1.36
C PRO A 49 7.57 -6.45 0.07
N ARG A 50 7.63 -5.27 0.70
CA ARG A 50 8.02 -5.06 2.10
C ARG A 50 6.83 -4.71 2.98
N GLY A 51 5.79 -4.10 2.42
CA GLY A 51 4.57 -3.72 3.13
C GLY A 51 3.64 -2.88 2.27
N THR A 52 2.67 -2.26 2.92
CA THR A 52 1.71 -1.33 2.32
C THR A 52 1.62 -0.05 3.14
N GLY A 53 1.25 1.04 2.48
CA GLY A 53 0.93 2.30 3.12
C GLY A 53 -0.33 2.93 2.55
N PHE A 54 -0.75 4.05 3.15
CA PHE A 54 -1.90 4.83 2.71
C PHE A 54 -1.44 6.24 2.33
N ALA A 55 -1.91 6.75 1.19
CA ALA A 55 -1.75 8.15 0.85
C ALA A 55 -2.50 9.01 1.89
N ALA A 56 -1.76 9.75 2.70
CA ALA A 56 -2.30 10.58 3.77
C ALA A 56 -2.77 11.94 3.26
N ASP A 57 -2.19 12.43 2.16
CA ASP A 57 -2.52 13.71 1.56
C ASP A 57 -2.29 13.73 0.04
N HIS A 58 -2.61 14.87 -0.57
CA HIS A 58 -2.43 15.14 -1.99
C HIS A 58 -1.00 15.56 -2.37
N HIS A 59 -0.13 15.80 -1.37
CA HIS A 59 1.28 16.10 -1.58
C HIS A 59 2.12 14.83 -1.77
N GLY A 60 1.55 13.66 -1.48
CA GLY A 60 2.18 12.37 -1.65
C GLY A 60 2.77 11.79 -0.36
N THR A 61 2.38 12.29 0.80
CA THR A 61 2.75 11.69 2.08
C THR A 61 2.11 10.31 2.19
N VAL A 62 2.90 9.30 2.57
CA VAL A 62 2.43 7.93 2.76
C VAL A 62 2.65 7.53 4.21
N LEU A 63 1.57 7.14 4.88
CA LEU A 63 1.65 6.54 6.22
C LEU A 63 1.84 5.03 6.09
N THR A 64 2.79 4.50 6.85
CA THR A 64 3.13 3.07 6.86
C THR A 64 3.59 2.63 8.24
N SER A 65 3.63 1.32 8.46
CA SER A 65 4.29 0.75 9.63
C SER A 65 5.81 0.88 9.54
N HIS A 66 6.45 0.84 10.71
CA HIS A 66 7.90 0.88 10.83
C HIS A 66 8.58 -0.31 10.14
N GLU A 67 8.01 -1.52 10.25
CA GLU A 67 8.66 -2.71 9.68
C GLU A 67 8.78 -2.70 8.15
N ALA A 68 7.92 -1.93 7.47
CA ALA A 68 7.95 -1.77 6.02
C ALA A 68 9.12 -0.90 5.54
N VAL A 69 9.61 0.00 6.41
CA VAL A 69 10.68 0.97 6.10
C VAL A 69 12.00 0.64 6.80
N ASP A 70 11.97 -0.16 7.87
CA ASP A 70 13.14 -0.50 8.67
C ASP A 70 14.24 -1.19 7.84
N GLY A 71 15.50 -0.88 8.17
CA GLY A 71 16.70 -1.49 7.60
C GLY A 71 16.99 -1.20 6.12
N LEU A 72 16.19 -0.36 5.45
CA LEU A 72 16.33 -0.08 4.01
C LEU A 72 16.84 1.33 3.74
N ALA A 73 17.92 1.43 2.97
CA ALA A 73 18.46 2.72 2.52
C ALA A 73 17.59 3.38 1.44
N ARG A 74 16.88 2.57 0.65
CA ARG A 74 15.99 3.00 -0.42
C ARG A 74 14.77 2.10 -0.52
N LEU A 75 13.63 2.71 -0.82
CA LEU A 75 12.32 2.08 -0.97
C LEU A 75 11.72 2.46 -2.31
N VAL A 76 10.91 1.57 -2.87
CA VAL A 76 10.09 1.85 -4.06
C VAL A 76 8.63 1.90 -3.63
N LEU A 77 7.98 3.03 -3.84
CA LEU A 77 6.56 3.24 -3.62
C LEU A 77 5.82 3.04 -4.94
N HIS A 78 4.82 2.16 -4.95
CA HIS A 78 3.98 1.89 -6.11
C HIS A 78 2.51 2.17 -5.78
N ALA A 79 1.97 3.24 -6.37
CA ALA A 79 0.56 3.60 -6.26
C ALA A 79 -0.24 2.94 -7.41
N PRO A 80 -1.25 2.10 -7.11
CA PRO A 80 -2.21 1.61 -8.09
C PRO A 80 -3.05 2.77 -8.63
N GLY A 81 -3.49 2.64 -9.88
CA GLY A 81 -4.25 3.66 -10.60
C GLY A 81 -4.06 3.53 -12.11
N ALA A 82 -4.90 4.20 -12.90
CA ALA A 82 -4.78 4.25 -14.35
C ALA A 82 -3.43 4.90 -14.73
N GLY A 83 -2.44 4.06 -15.04
CA GLY A 83 -1.08 4.48 -15.37
C GLY A 83 -0.01 4.22 -14.31
N GLY A 84 -0.33 3.52 -13.20
CA GLY A 84 0.62 2.94 -12.23
C GLY A 84 1.85 3.80 -11.91
N ARG A 85 1.82 4.57 -10.83
CA ARG A 85 2.92 5.50 -10.50
C ARG A 85 3.92 4.84 -9.56
N SER A 86 5.20 4.92 -9.90
CA SER A 86 6.30 4.44 -9.05
C SER A 86 7.27 5.57 -8.70
N CYS A 87 7.72 5.60 -7.45
CA CYS A 87 8.71 6.55 -6.94
C CYS A 87 9.75 5.83 -6.08
N VAL A 88 11.02 6.21 -6.21
CA VAL A 88 12.11 5.72 -5.34
C VAL A 88 12.41 6.78 -4.30
N VAL A 89 12.36 6.42 -3.03
CA VAL A 89 12.65 7.32 -1.90
C VAL A 89 13.80 6.79 -1.05
N GLY A 90 14.59 7.72 -0.50
CA GLY A 90 15.66 7.41 0.44
C GLY A 90 15.17 7.39 1.88
N ALA A 91 16.02 6.93 2.80
CA ALA A 91 15.73 6.92 4.24
C ALA A 91 15.51 8.32 4.82
N ASP A 92 16.08 9.35 4.21
CA ASP A 92 15.90 10.77 4.54
C ASP A 92 14.47 11.28 4.30
N ALA A 93 13.69 10.61 3.45
CA ALA A 93 12.28 10.92 3.23
C ALA A 93 11.36 10.31 4.31
N VAL A 94 11.88 9.44 5.20
CA VAL A 94 11.10 8.78 6.24
C VAL A 94 11.13 9.64 7.50
N THR A 95 9.95 10.08 7.95
CA THR A 95 9.79 10.75 9.25
C THR A 95 9.11 9.79 10.22
N ALA A 96 9.78 9.47 11.34
CA ALA A 96 9.20 8.65 12.39
C ALA A 96 8.22 9.47 13.25
N LEU A 97 7.05 8.91 13.57
CA LEU A 97 6.08 9.51 14.48
C LEU A 97 6.44 9.21 15.95
N PRO A 98 6.22 10.15 16.90
CA PRO A 98 5.52 11.44 16.76
C PRO A 98 6.42 12.60 16.32
N GLY A 99 7.59 12.35 15.72
CA GLY A 99 8.50 13.41 15.27
C GLY A 99 7.95 14.34 14.17
N LEU A 100 6.70 14.10 13.73
CA LEU A 100 5.92 14.98 12.88
C LEU A 100 4.78 15.56 13.75
N ASP A 101 4.77 16.87 13.95
CA ASP A 101 3.71 17.62 14.66
C ASP A 101 2.47 17.70 13.74
N LEU A 102 1.81 16.54 13.56
CA LEU A 102 0.62 16.32 12.73
C LEU A 102 -0.65 16.79 13.43
#